data_AF-A0A954P650-F1
#
_entry.id   AF-A0A954P650-F1
#
_cell.length_a   1.000
_cell.length_b   1.000
_cell.length_c   1.000
_cell.angle_alpha   90.00
_cell.angle_beta   90.00
_cell.angle_gamma   90.00
#
_symmetry.space_group_name_H-M   'P 1'
#
loop_
_entity.id
_entity.type
_entity.pdbx_description
1 polymer ?
#
loop_
_entity_poly.entity_id
_entity_poly.type
_entity_poly.pdbx_seq_one_letter_code
_entity_poly.pdbx_strand_id
1 'polypeptide(L)'
;ALGFIAVRTVAKTRTAWQLQWEEQQAEVVIDEVDGLGQFAELELLAEESSREAAQHSVLRMAEFFGLSRPERRSYLQLLLEQDAAG
;
A
#
# COMPACT_ATOMS: atom_id res chain seq x y z
N ALA A 1 8.87 -12.75 28.08
CA ALA A 1 8.47 -12.63 26.67
C ALA A 1 7.01 -12.19 26.60
N LEU A 2 6.61 -11.42 25.58
CA LEU A 2 5.27 -10.79 25.48
C LEU A 2 4.18 -11.67 24.83
N GLY A 3 4.48 -12.90 24.43
CA GLY A 3 3.50 -13.84 23.86
C GLY A 3 3.23 -13.70 22.36
N PHE A 4 3.94 -12.84 21.63
CA PHE A 4 3.83 -12.76 20.17
C PHE A 4 4.43 -13.99 19.49
N ILE A 5 3.77 -14.49 18.46
CA ILE A 5 4.21 -15.61 17.61
C ILE A 5 4.31 -15.16 16.16
N ALA A 6 5.29 -15.67 15.42
CA ALA A 6 5.40 -15.42 13.99
C ALA A 6 4.26 -16.13 13.25
N VAL A 7 3.55 -15.39 12.37
CA VAL A 7 2.41 -15.92 11.61
C VAL A 7 2.84 -16.30 10.20
N ARG A 8 3.48 -15.37 9.48
CA ARG A 8 4.05 -15.58 8.15
C ARG A 8 5.04 -14.46 7.82
N THR A 9 6.01 -14.73 6.96
CA THR A 9 6.92 -13.72 6.42
C THR A 9 6.38 -13.15 5.11
N VAL A 10 6.40 -11.82 4.99
CA VAL A 10 6.17 -11.10 3.72
C VAL A 10 7.53 -10.60 3.24
N ALA A 11 8.05 -11.17 2.15
CA ALA A 11 9.28 -10.72 1.51
C ALA A 11 8.95 -9.88 0.27
N LYS A 12 9.63 -8.74 0.11
CA LYS A 12 9.40 -7.82 -1.01
C LYS A 12 10.62 -6.96 -1.32
N THR A 13 10.73 -6.55 -2.58
CA THR A 13 11.63 -5.48 -3.03
C THR A 13 10.81 -4.22 -3.29
N ARG A 14 11.21 -3.10 -2.67
CA ARG A 14 10.51 -1.81 -2.77
C ARG A 14 11.34 -0.79 -3.53
N THR A 15 10.74 -0.16 -4.52
CA THR A 15 11.26 1.09 -5.11
C THR A 15 10.35 2.23 -4.69
N ALA A 16 10.89 3.30 -4.11
CA ALA A 16 10.13 4.40 -3.55
C ALA A 16 10.51 5.74 -4.18
N TRP A 17 9.52 6.60 -4.35
CA TRP A 17 9.67 7.97 -4.84
C TRP A 17 8.88 8.93 -3.95
N GLN A 18 9.48 10.08 -3.71
CA GLN A 18 8.82 11.21 -3.06
C GLN A 18 8.49 12.24 -4.14
N LEU A 19 7.26 12.74 -4.15
CA LEU A 19 6.82 13.74 -5.10
C LEU A 19 5.87 14.75 -4.47
N GLN A 20 5.85 15.94 -5.05
CA GLN A 20 4.85 16.95 -4.74
C GLN A 20 3.57 16.61 -5.52
N TRP A 21 2.50 16.33 -4.79
CA TRP A 21 1.16 16.10 -5.33
C TRP A 21 0.21 17.14 -4.74
N GLU A 22 -0.35 17.99 -5.60
CA GLU A 22 -1.11 19.17 -5.17
C GLU A 22 -0.26 20.05 -4.23
N GLU A 23 -0.72 20.30 -3.00
CA GLU A 23 -0.01 21.07 -1.98
C GLU A 23 0.62 20.16 -0.90
N GLN A 24 0.72 18.85 -1.16
CA GLN A 24 1.17 17.83 -0.20
C GLN A 24 2.38 17.04 -0.71
N GLN A 25 3.23 16.62 0.22
CA GLN A 25 4.25 15.61 -0.07
C GLN A 25 3.60 14.24 -0.10
N ALA A 26 3.82 13.51 -1.18
CA ALA A 26 3.32 12.17 -1.40
C ALA A 26 4.46 11.17 -1.56
N GLU A 27 4.22 9.96 -1.08
CA GLU A 27 5.06 8.80 -1.38
C GLU A 27 4.35 7.89 -2.37
N VAL A 28 5.08 7.47 -3.38
CA VAL A 28 4.66 6.43 -4.31
C VAL A 28 5.69 5.33 -4.28
N VAL A 29 5.24 4.09 -4.15
CA VAL A 29 6.12 2.93 -4.14
C VAL A 29 5.65 1.90 -5.15
N ILE A 30 6.60 1.15 -5.69
CA ILE A 30 6.35 -0.09 -6.43
C ILE A 30 7.00 -1.22 -5.65
N ASP A 31 6.16 -2.14 -5.21
CA ASP A 31 6.55 -3.33 -4.46
C ASP A 31 6.46 -4.56 -5.35
N GLU A 32 7.55 -5.30 -5.47
CA GLU A 32 7.54 -6.67 -5.99
C GLU A 32 7.53 -7.62 -4.80
N VAL A 33 6.39 -8.29 -4.58
CA VAL A 33 6.12 -9.13 -3.41
C VAL A 33 6.18 -10.59 -3.79
N ASP A 34 7.01 -11.36 -3.07
CA ASP A 34 7.21 -12.79 -3.32
C ASP A 34 5.87 -13.53 -3.18
N GLY A 35 5.45 -14.19 -4.27
CA GLY A 35 4.19 -14.95 -4.35
C GLY A 35 2.93 -14.15 -4.72
N LEU A 36 2.99 -12.81 -4.75
CA LEU A 36 1.84 -11.96 -5.10
C LEU A 36 2.05 -11.10 -6.36
N GLY A 37 3.29 -10.83 -6.76
CA GLY A 37 3.61 -9.99 -7.92
C GLY A 37 3.78 -8.50 -7.55
N GLN A 38 3.49 -7.61 -8.49
CA GLN A 38 3.73 -6.16 -8.33
C GLN A 38 2.51 -5.39 -7.84
N PHE A 39 2.76 -4.46 -6.92
CA PHE A 39 1.77 -3.54 -6.37
C PHE A 39 2.31 -2.11 -6.35
N ALA A 40 1.40 -1.14 -6.44
CA ALA A 40 1.70 0.26 -6.20
C ALA A 40 1.01 0.72 -4.91
N GLU A 41 1.75 1.38 -4.01
CA GLU A 41 1.15 2.07 -2.86
C GLU A 41 1.30 3.58 -3.06
N LEU A 42 0.26 4.31 -2.68
CA LEU A 42 0.13 5.76 -2.82
C LEU A 42 -0.23 6.32 -1.44
N GLU A 43 0.65 7.11 -0.85
CA GLU A 43 0.52 7.56 0.54
C GLU A 43 0.75 9.06 0.69
N LEU A 44 0.03 9.66 1.65
CA LEU A 44 0.11 11.06 2.05
C LEU A 44 0.05 11.11 3.59
N LEU A 45 0.73 12.07 4.19
CA LEU A 45 0.53 12.40 5.61
C LEU A 45 -0.47 13.54 5.75
N ALA A 46 -1.45 13.38 6.61
CA ALA A 46 -2.44 14.41 6.90
C ALA A 46 -2.85 14.38 8.37
N GLU A 47 -3.27 15.53 8.88
CA GLU A 47 -3.96 15.65 10.16
C GLU A 47 -5.30 14.89 10.10
N GLU A 48 -5.75 14.35 11.23
CA GLU A 48 -7.02 13.59 11.30
C GLU A 48 -8.21 14.40 10.78
N SER A 49 -8.22 15.71 11.05
CA SER A 49 -9.26 16.65 10.58
C SER A 49 -9.35 16.73 9.04
N SER A 50 -8.29 16.35 8.34
CA SER A 50 -8.16 16.39 6.88
C SER A 50 -8.16 15.01 6.24
N ARG A 51 -8.44 13.94 7.00
CA ARG A 51 -8.37 12.55 6.54
C ARG A 51 -9.17 12.28 5.28
N GLU A 52 -10.42 12.77 5.21
CA GLU A 52 -11.28 12.57 4.05
C GLU A 52 -10.71 13.27 2.81
N ALA A 53 -10.24 14.51 2.95
CA ALA A 53 -9.61 15.26 1.88
C ALA A 53 -8.33 14.57 1.36
N ALA A 54 -7.50 14.04 2.28
CA ALA A 54 -6.30 13.28 1.93
C ALA A 54 -6.66 11.98 1.18
N GLN A 55 -7.68 11.25 1.63
CA GLN A 55 -8.16 10.06 0.94
C GLN A 55 -8.60 10.39 -0.49
N HIS A 56 -9.35 11.48 -0.70
CA HIS A 56 -9.73 11.91 -2.04
C HIS A 56 -8.52 12.33 -2.90
N SER A 57 -7.49 12.92 -2.30
CA SER A 57 -6.25 13.29 -3.00
C SER A 57 -5.48 12.04 -3.47
N VAL A 58 -5.38 11.00 -2.64
CA VAL A 58 -4.81 9.69 -3.04
C VAL A 58 -5.59 9.08 -4.21
N LEU A 59 -6.92 9.15 -4.20
CA LEU A 59 -7.74 8.60 -5.28
C LEU A 59 -7.55 9.36 -6.61
N ARG A 60 -7.40 10.68 -6.56
CA ARG A 60 -7.05 11.48 -7.75
C ARG A 60 -5.65 11.12 -8.26
N MET A 61 -4.70 10.87 -7.36
CA MET A 61 -3.36 10.40 -7.74
C MET A 61 -3.40 9.02 -8.40
N ALA A 62 -4.21 8.10 -7.88
CA ALA A 62 -4.43 6.79 -8.48
C ALA A 62 -5.00 6.91 -9.90
N GLU A 63 -6.00 7.77 -10.09
CA GLU A 63 -6.60 8.04 -11.40
C GLU A 63 -5.57 8.64 -12.37
N PHE A 64 -4.76 9.60 -11.91
CA PHE A 64 -3.70 10.21 -12.72
C PHE A 64 -2.65 9.19 -13.20
N PHE A 65 -2.27 8.24 -12.34
CA PHE A 65 -1.36 7.16 -12.71
C PHE A 65 -2.04 6.01 -13.49
N GLY A 66 -3.36 6.08 -13.74
CA GLY A 66 -4.10 5.05 -14.44
C GLY A 66 -4.31 3.76 -13.63
N LEU A 67 -4.24 3.84 -12.29
CA LEU A 67 -4.45 2.71 -11.39
C LEU A 67 -5.94 2.50 -11.14
N SER A 68 -6.48 1.37 -11.61
CA SER A 68 -7.93 1.10 -11.61
C SER A 68 -8.37 -0.06 -10.71
N ARG A 69 -7.42 -0.78 -10.10
CA ARG A 69 -7.67 -1.99 -9.30
C ARG A 69 -7.19 -1.79 -7.86
N PRO A 70 -7.97 -1.12 -7.01
CA PRO A 70 -7.58 -0.93 -5.61
C PRO A 70 -7.55 -2.28 -4.88
N GLU A 71 -6.50 -2.52 -4.12
CA GLU A 71 -6.39 -3.64 -3.20
C GLU A 71 -6.47 -3.11 -1.76
N ARG A 72 -7.44 -3.61 -1.00
CA ARG A 72 -7.67 -3.18 0.40
C ARG A 72 -7.04 -4.12 1.42
N ARG A 73 -6.71 -5.35 1.00
CA ARG A 73 -6.06 -6.35 1.85
C ARG A 73 -4.57 -6.06 1.90
N SER A 74 -3.96 -6.23 3.07
CA SER A 74 -2.51 -6.23 3.18
C SER A 74 -1.89 -7.44 2.48
N TYR A 75 -0.62 -7.36 2.10
CA TYR A 75 0.11 -8.51 1.54
C TYR A 75 0.08 -9.74 2.45
N LEU A 76 0.12 -9.54 3.78
CA LEU A 76 0.00 -10.65 4.73
C LEU A 76 -1.35 -11.36 4.60
N GLN A 77 -2.45 -10.60 4.49
CA GLN A 77 -3.78 -11.19 4.30
C GLN A 77 -3.87 -11.96 2.99
N LEU A 78 -3.36 -11.39 1.89
CA LEU A 78 -3.33 -12.06 0.58
C LEU A 78 -2.54 -13.36 0.60
N LEU A 79 -1.37 -13.37 1.25
CA LEU A 79 -0.54 -14.55 1.37
C LEU A 79 -1.19 -15.64 2.24
N LEU A 80 -1.85 -15.25 3.34
CA LEU A 80 -2.59 -16.20 4.19
C LEU A 80 -3.81 -16.79 3.47
N GLU A 81 -4.49 -16.00 2.63
CA GLU A 81 -5.58 -16.50 1.78
C GLU A 81 -5.07 -17.49 0.73
N GLN A 82 -3.89 -17.25 0.13
CA GLN A 82 -3.26 -18.21 -0.79
C GLN A 82 -2.88 -19.51 -0.09
N ASP A 83 -2.32 -19.45 1.12
CA ASP A 83 -1.95 -20.65 1.88
C ASP A 83 -3.13 -21.53 2.24
N ALA A 84 -4.26 -20.91 2.60
CA ALA A 84 -5.47 -21.64 2.98
C ALA A 84 -6.16 -22.29 1.77
N ALA A 85 -5.85 -21.83 0.55
CA ALA A 85 -6.44 -22.32 -0.69
C ALA A 85 -5.64 -23.46 -1.36
N GLY A 86 -4.41 -23.74 -0.90
CA GLY A 86 -3.53 -24.81 -1.40
C GLY A 86 -3.54 -26.05 -0.52
#